data_AF-A0A853BBH7-F1
#
_entry.id   AF-A0A853BBH7-F1
#
_cell.length_a   1.000
_cell.length_b   1.000
_cell.length_c   1.000
_cell.angle_alpha   90.00
_cell.angle_beta   90.00
_cell.angle_gamma   90.00
#
_symmetry.space_group_name_H-M   'P 1'
#
loop_
_entity.id
_entity.type
_entity.pdbx_description
1 polymer ?
#
loop_
_entity_poly.entity_id
_entity_poly.type
_entity_poly.pdbx_seq_one_letter_code
_entity_poly.pdbx_strand_id
1 'polypeptide(L)' 'MTKVGAEHVLFAIDYPYEDSYVAAEFLAKADLDDQQRALISHRNAEQLFRVPPLV' A
#
# COMPACT_ATOMS: atom_id res chain seq x y z
N MET A 1 13.06 -3.43 4.44
CA MET A 1 12.75 -2.05 3.99
C MET A 1 13.92 -1.07 4.17
N THR A 2 15.16 -1.51 3.98
CA THR A 2 16.34 -0.82 4.53
C THR A 2 16.96 0.28 3.66
N LYS A 3 16.43 0.53 2.45
CA LYS A 3 16.99 1.55 1.53
C LYS A 3 16.05 2.72 1.25
N VAL A 4 14.74 2.50 1.24
CA VAL A 4 13.74 3.52 0.89
C VAL A 4 12.84 3.89 2.08
N GLY A 5 12.64 3.00 3.06
CA GLY A 5 11.67 3.23 4.14
C GLY A 5 10.23 2.89 3.72
N ALA A 6 9.39 2.50 4.68
CA ALA A 6 8.00 2.09 4.41
C ALA A 6 7.12 3.30 4.04
N GLU A 7 7.43 4.46 4.61
CA GLU A 7 6.80 5.77 4.41
C GLU A 7 6.95 6.32 2.98
N HIS A 8 7.85 5.73 2.18
CA HIS A 8 8.14 6.14 0.82
C HIS A 8 7.70 5.09 -0.23
N VAL A 9 6.86 4.12 0.18
CA VAL A 9 6.33 3.06 -0.69
C VAL A 9 4.81 3.13 -0.76
N LEU A 10 4.25 3.02 -1.96
CA LEU A 10 2.81 3.03 -2.24
C LEU A 10 2.42 1.73 -2.94
N PHE A 11 1.32 1.11 -2.51
CA PHE A 11 0.72 -0.01 -3.23
C PHE A 11 -0.11 0.50 -4.43
N ALA A 12 -0.01 -0.20 -5.56
CA ALA A 12 -0.81 0.02 -6.76
C ALA A 12 -1.08 -1.33 -7.43
N ILE A 13 -2.11 -1.37 -8.28
CA ILE A 13 -2.53 -2.60 -8.97
C ILE A 13 -2.12 -2.58 -10.45
N ASP A 14 -2.15 -1.44 -11.13
CA ASP A 14 -2.07 -1.32 -12.61
C ASP A 14 -3.25 -1.94 -13.37
N TYR A 15 -4.46 -1.83 -12.81
CA TYR A 15 -5.69 -2.14 -13.53
C TYR A 15 -5.86 -1.24 -14.78
N PRO A 16 -6.30 -1.76 -15.94
CA PRO A 16 -6.80 -3.12 -16.20
C PRO A 16 -5.76 -4.13 -16.72
N TYR A 17 -4.46 -3.80 -16.65
CA TYR A 17 -3.41 -4.67 -17.17
C TYR A 17 -3.09 -5.84 -16.23
N GLU A 18 -3.23 -5.63 -14.92
CA GLU A 18 -3.04 -6.65 -13.87
C GLU A 18 -4.36 -6.95 -13.13
N ASP A 19 -4.44 -8.14 -12.52
CA ASP A 19 -5.61 -8.59 -11.77
C ASP A 19 -5.66 -7.99 -10.35
N SER A 20 -6.80 -7.37 -10.02
CA SER A 20 -6.98 -6.69 -8.73
C SER A 20 -7.02 -7.63 -7.54
N TYR A 21 -7.56 -8.84 -7.69
CA TYR A 21 -7.62 -9.82 -6.61
C TYR A 21 -6.22 -10.35 -6.28
N VAL A 22 -5.44 -10.70 -7.30
CA VAL A 22 -4.06 -11.18 -7.14
C VAL A 22 -3.18 -10.13 -6.48
N ALA A 23 -3.25 -8.86 -6.91
CA ALA A 23 -2.47 -7.79 -6.31
C ALA A 23 -2.85 -7.53 -4.85
N ALA A 24 -4.15 -7.53 -4.53
CA ALA A 24 -4.62 -7.37 -3.16
C ALA A 24 -4.18 -8.55 -2.27
N GLU A 25 -4.23 -9.77 -2.79
CA GLU A 25 -3.79 -10.97 -2.08
C GLU A 25 -2.26 -10.95 -1.83
N PHE A 26 -1.47 -10.47 -2.80
CA PHE A 26 -0.03 -10.26 -2.62
C PHE A 26 0.26 -9.33 -1.44
N LEU A 27 -0.39 -8.17 -1.40
CA LEU A 27 -0.21 -7.22 -0.31
C LEU A 27 -0.65 -7.82 1.03
N ALA A 28 -1.77 -8.57 1.06
CA ALA A 28 -2.27 -9.22 2.27
C ALA A 28 -1.30 -10.28 2.83
N LYS A 29 -0.59 -11.03 1.97
CA LYS A 29 0.35 -12.07 2.37
C LYS A 29 1.79 -11.58 2.56
N ALA A 30 2.10 -10.32 2.22
CA ALA A 30 3.43 -9.75 2.39
C ALA A 30 3.87 -9.77 3.87
N ASP A 31 5.14 -10.09 4.10
CA ASP A 31 5.78 -10.08 5.42
C ASP A 31 6.02 -8.62 5.87
N LEU A 32 4.95 -8.04 6.42
CA LEU A 32 4.86 -6.67 6.89
C LEU A 32 4.21 -6.67 8.26
N ASP A 33 4.77 -5.89 9.19
CA ASP A 33 4.06 -5.56 10.41
C ASP A 33 2.82 -4.69 10.12
N ASP A 34 1.94 -4.54 11.11
CA ASP A 34 0.67 -3.81 10.94
C ASP A 34 0.88 -2.34 10.56
N GLN A 35 1.95 -1.72 11.05
CA GLN A 35 2.26 -0.32 10.76
C GLN A 35 2.74 -0.16 9.31
N GLN A 36 3.67 -1.00 8.85
CA GLN A 36 4.15 -1.04 7.48
C GLN A 36 3.00 -1.32 6.51
N ARG A 37 2.13 -2.28 6.84
CA ARG A 37 0.97 -2.63 6.04
C ARG A 37 0.04 -1.44 5.87
N ALA A 38 -0.29 -0.72 6.95
CA ALA A 38 -1.14 0.48 6.87
C ALA A 38 -0.50 1.62 6.06
N LEU A 39 0.82 1.86 6.24
CA LEU A 39 1.55 2.88 5.46
C LEU A 39 1.45 2.60 3.96
N ILE A 40 1.77 1.37 3.55
CA ILE A 40 1.90 1.00 2.15
C ILE A 40 0.56 0.82 1.45
N SER A 41 -0.42 0.25 2.16
CA SER A 41 -1.74 -0.03 1.58
C SER A 41 -2.62 1.20 1.44
N HIS A 42 -2.50 2.21 2.32
CA HIS A 42 -3.35 3.40 2.23
C HIS A 42 -2.76 4.69 2.82
N ARG A 43 -2.13 4.70 4.00
CA ARG A 43 -1.82 5.97 4.71
C ARG A 43 -0.84 6.87 3.96
N ASN A 44 0.16 6.30 3.29
CA ASN A 44 1.08 7.09 2.47
C ASN A 44 0.34 7.76 1.30
N ALA A 45 -0.60 7.03 0.67
CA ALA A 45 -1.40 7.55 -0.44
C ALA A 45 -2.37 8.63 0.05
N GLU A 46 -3.03 8.40 1.20
CA GLU A 46 -3.91 9.39 1.84
C GLU A 46 -3.19 10.71 2.10
N GLN A 47 -2.00 10.65 2.70
CA GLN A 47 -1.20 11.84 2.98
C GLN A 47 -0.74 12.53 1.69
N LEU A 48 -0.17 11.77 0.74
CA LEU A 48 0.41 12.32 -0.49
C LEU A 48 -0.66 12.94 -1.40
N PHE A 49 -1.78 12.24 -1.58
CA PHE A 49 -2.87 12.65 -2.46
C PHE A 49 -3.97 13.45 -1.74
N ARG A 50 -3.79 13.72 -0.45
CA ARG A 50 -4.74 14.47 0.40
C ARG A 50 -6.13 13.85 0.42
N VAL A 51 -6.19 12.52 0.47
CA VAL A 51 -7.44 11.77 0.63
C VAL A 51 -7.80 11.75 2.12
N PRO A 52 -9.03 12.14 2.53
CA PRO A 52 -9.44 12.03 3.92
C PRO A 52 -9.41 10.56 4.38
N PRO A 53 -8.91 10.26 5.59
CA PRO A 53 -9.02 8.91 6.13
C PRO A 53 -10.49 8.56 6.33
N LEU A 54 -10.84 7.30 6.05
CA LEU A 54 -12.14 6.77 6.42
C LEU A 54 -12.24 6.73 7.95
N VAL A 55 -13.18 7.50 8.49
CA VAL A 55 -13.54 7.56 9.91
C VAL A 55 -14.06 6.21 10.42
#